data_AF-A0A963MYM5-F1
#
_entry.id   AF-A0A963MYM5-F1
#
_cell.length_a   1.000
_cell.length_b   1.000
_cell.length_c   1.000
_cell.angle_alpha   90.00
_cell.angle_beta   90.00
_cell.angle_gamma   90.00
#
_symmetry.space_group_name_H-M   'P 1'
#
loop_
_entity.id
_entity.type
_entity.pdbx_description
1 polymer ?
#
loop_
_entity_poly.entity_id
_entity_poly.type
_entity_poly.pdbx_seq_one_letter_code
_entity_poly.pdbx_strand_id
1 'polypeptide(L)'
;MDATQFDEALRSVEKSLSNGAPHEAAHALRRVAAYRGLDRNDAGLRRLCDALLAIAGQMTLTPLQSAAETARSLKPQALYDLGYLLIELGLPQVAIPILGRLNRDLPGQSAVVEELAAAFERSGLHAQARDLLLANPALLAHFWHRYILCFNALSAADIGVAIEHAAALHPADAAQAHAMTRMRTMLDRVRQVDSDLSPNDLRGWHFVMNGSVLLHLSPYGFDEGMHGRYCYLVDTAEAIHRDLTRLATALNATGARPNLLRAPDDRGSQIVAGALGRLLEVPVVALDGGRGGMIVTYDPARATPESLTCIEEDRSATLMSRAACWTQPPRRIPEFVGLLHQVLIAPWDAQTTYQPDGTAQLRPASAEPEAHWIERIVQAADHTPASPDVCDPISSVIHLARLKASPPDHWSDGPVTSNRFA
;
A
#
# COMPACT_ATOMS: atom_id res chain seq x y z
N MET A 1 23.23 -8.36 3.41
CA MET A 1 23.47 -9.79 3.26
C MET A 1 24.92 -10.01 2.84
N ASP A 2 25.68 -10.85 3.53
CA ASP A 2 27.04 -11.25 3.13
C ASP A 2 27.02 -12.53 2.28
N ALA A 3 28.19 -12.96 1.78
CA ALA A 3 28.30 -14.13 0.90
C ALA A 3 27.83 -15.44 1.58
N THR A 4 28.05 -15.57 2.89
CA THR A 4 27.63 -16.74 3.67
C THR A 4 26.11 -16.82 3.75
N GLN A 5 25.44 -15.69 3.97
CA GLN A 5 23.98 -15.61 3.99
C GLN A 5 23.37 -15.86 2.61
N PHE A 6 24.05 -15.46 1.52
CA PHE A 6 23.63 -15.79 0.16
C PHE A 6 23.64 -17.31 -0.07
N ASP A 7 24.71 -17.99 0.29
CA ASP A 7 24.82 -19.45 0.14
C ASP A 7 23.84 -20.22 1.04
N GLU A 8 23.52 -19.70 2.22
CA GLU A 8 22.47 -20.25 3.07
C GLU A 8 21.08 -20.09 2.47
N ALA A 9 20.76 -18.89 1.96
CA ALA A 9 19.48 -18.63 1.31
C ALA A 9 19.27 -19.54 0.09
N LEU A 10 20.31 -19.75 -0.71
CA LEU A 10 20.22 -20.61 -1.88
C LEU A 10 20.14 -22.11 -1.51
N ARG A 11 20.87 -22.57 -0.48
CA ARG A 11 20.67 -23.92 0.07
C ARG A 11 19.24 -24.13 0.60
N SER A 12 18.62 -23.11 1.16
CA SER A 12 17.21 -23.17 1.56
C SER A 12 16.29 -23.36 0.35
N VAL A 13 16.57 -22.71 -0.78
CA VAL A 13 15.81 -22.90 -2.03
C VAL A 13 15.97 -24.34 -2.55
N GLU A 14 17.21 -24.84 -2.62
CA GLU A 14 17.54 -26.20 -3.07
C GLU A 14 16.84 -27.26 -2.20
N LYS A 15 16.85 -27.08 -0.87
CA LYS A 15 16.18 -27.98 0.07
C LYS A 15 14.65 -28.00 -0.11
N SER A 16 14.02 -26.84 -0.29
CA SER A 16 12.57 -26.78 -0.56
C SER A 16 12.22 -27.45 -1.89
N LEU A 17 13.06 -27.27 -2.93
CA LEU A 17 12.88 -27.94 -4.21
C LEU A 17 13.03 -29.46 -4.12
N SER A 18 14.02 -29.97 -3.36
CA SER A 18 14.18 -31.42 -3.16
C SER A 18 13.01 -32.06 -2.41
N ASN A 19 12.32 -31.26 -1.58
CA ASN A 19 11.13 -31.68 -0.86
C ASN A 19 9.83 -31.54 -1.68
N GLY A 20 9.90 -31.10 -2.93
CA GLY A 20 8.72 -30.86 -3.77
C GLY A 20 7.87 -29.68 -3.28
N ALA A 21 8.49 -28.69 -2.61
CA ALA A 21 7.83 -27.50 -2.07
C ALA A 21 8.23 -26.23 -2.86
N PRO A 22 7.80 -26.08 -4.13
CA PRO A 22 8.25 -24.97 -4.98
C PRO A 22 7.76 -23.60 -4.51
N HIS A 23 6.63 -23.51 -3.80
CA HIS A 23 6.15 -22.25 -3.21
C HIS A 23 7.08 -21.75 -2.10
N GLU A 24 7.55 -22.64 -1.23
CA GLU A 24 8.55 -22.30 -0.19
C GLU A 24 9.87 -21.89 -0.83
N ALA A 25 10.29 -22.61 -1.89
CA ALA A 25 11.48 -22.28 -2.66
C ALA A 25 11.37 -20.87 -3.28
N ALA A 26 10.23 -20.54 -3.89
CA ALA A 26 9.96 -19.21 -4.44
C ALA A 26 9.99 -18.11 -3.37
N HIS A 27 9.46 -18.39 -2.17
CA HIS A 27 9.56 -17.47 -1.04
C HIS A 27 11.02 -17.25 -0.60
N ALA A 28 11.80 -18.33 -0.46
CA ALA A 28 13.22 -18.25 -0.10
C ALA A 28 14.06 -17.54 -1.17
N LEU A 29 13.71 -17.65 -2.45
CA LEU A 29 14.39 -17.00 -3.57
C LEU A 29 14.44 -15.47 -3.43
N ARG A 30 13.43 -14.87 -2.80
CA ARG A 30 13.36 -13.43 -2.53
C ARG A 30 14.56 -12.96 -1.69
N ARG A 31 15.00 -13.79 -0.74
CA ARG A 31 16.20 -13.52 0.07
C ARG A 31 17.47 -13.60 -0.77
N VAL A 32 17.58 -14.58 -1.66
CA VAL A 32 18.71 -14.71 -2.59
C VAL A 32 18.84 -13.45 -3.44
N ALA A 33 17.73 -12.97 -4.01
CA ALA A 33 17.70 -11.76 -4.84
C ALA A 33 18.07 -10.47 -4.07
N ALA A 34 17.86 -10.44 -2.76
CA ALA A 34 18.23 -9.30 -1.90
C ALA A 34 19.74 -9.21 -1.60
N TYR A 35 20.57 -10.14 -2.10
CA TYR A 35 22.01 -10.08 -1.93
C TYR A 35 22.63 -8.88 -2.68
N ARG A 36 23.29 -7.98 -1.93
CA ARG A 36 23.96 -6.81 -2.50
C ARG A 36 25.15 -7.25 -3.33
N GLY A 37 25.22 -6.76 -4.58
CA GLY A 37 26.30 -7.12 -5.51
C GLY A 37 26.04 -8.40 -6.29
N LEU A 38 24.86 -9.04 -6.16
CA LEU A 38 24.50 -10.19 -7.00
C LEU A 38 24.54 -9.82 -8.49
N ASP A 39 24.15 -8.60 -8.81
CA ASP A 39 24.25 -8.05 -10.14
C ASP A 39 25.68 -8.16 -10.68
N ARG A 40 26.73 -8.05 -9.84
CA ARG A 40 28.17 -8.11 -10.20
C ARG A 40 28.78 -9.51 -10.13
N ASN A 41 27.97 -10.53 -9.81
CA ASN A 41 28.43 -11.90 -9.63
C ASN A 41 27.76 -12.81 -10.67
N ASP A 42 28.40 -12.99 -11.82
CA ASP A 42 27.88 -13.81 -12.92
C ASP A 42 27.62 -15.27 -12.50
N ALA A 43 28.45 -15.84 -11.62
CA ALA A 43 28.23 -17.18 -11.09
C ALA A 43 26.98 -17.23 -10.19
N GLY A 44 26.81 -16.22 -9.33
CA GLY A 44 25.62 -16.06 -8.50
C GLY A 44 24.34 -15.88 -9.33
N LEU A 45 24.39 -15.08 -10.40
CA LEU A 45 23.26 -14.90 -11.32
C LEU A 45 22.89 -16.19 -12.05
N ARG A 46 23.88 -16.96 -12.52
CA ARG A 46 23.62 -18.28 -13.12
C ARG A 46 22.91 -19.21 -12.13
N ARG A 47 23.35 -19.23 -10.87
CA ARG A 47 22.69 -20.00 -9.80
C ARG A 47 21.27 -19.50 -9.51
N LEU A 48 21.02 -18.19 -9.57
CA LEU A 48 19.67 -17.62 -9.47
C LEU A 48 18.79 -18.10 -10.63
N CYS A 49 19.30 -18.09 -11.87
CA CYS A 49 18.60 -18.60 -13.05
C CYS A 49 18.33 -20.12 -12.93
N ASP A 50 19.28 -20.91 -12.45
CA ASP A 50 19.10 -22.36 -12.23
C ASP A 50 17.99 -22.63 -11.20
N ALA A 51 17.93 -21.83 -10.11
CA ALA A 51 16.86 -21.92 -9.13
C ALA A 51 15.49 -21.54 -9.70
N LEU A 52 15.41 -20.44 -10.48
CA LEU A 52 14.19 -20.02 -11.18
C LEU A 52 13.70 -21.09 -12.15
N LEU A 53 14.60 -21.68 -12.92
CA LEU A 53 14.32 -22.75 -13.86
C LEU A 53 13.70 -23.96 -13.15
N ALA A 54 14.27 -24.38 -12.03
CA ALA A 54 13.78 -25.52 -11.25
C ALA A 54 12.41 -25.24 -10.62
N ILE A 55 12.22 -24.05 -10.02
CA ILE A 55 10.93 -23.62 -9.47
C ILE A 55 9.86 -23.61 -10.59
N ALA A 56 10.16 -22.96 -11.71
CA ALA A 56 9.25 -22.86 -12.85
C ALA A 56 8.89 -24.24 -13.42
N GLY A 57 9.86 -25.16 -13.49
CA GLY A 57 9.63 -26.54 -13.91
C GLY A 57 8.68 -27.30 -12.98
N GLN A 58 8.88 -27.24 -11.66
CA GLN A 58 7.99 -27.89 -10.70
C GLN A 58 6.58 -27.27 -10.66
N MET A 59 6.47 -25.97 -10.91
CA MET A 59 5.19 -25.24 -10.97
C MET A 59 4.56 -25.24 -12.36
N THR A 60 5.18 -25.87 -13.36
CA THR A 60 4.71 -25.91 -14.77
C THR A 60 4.54 -24.52 -15.42
N LEU A 61 5.38 -23.56 -15.02
CA LEU A 61 5.40 -22.19 -15.56
C LEU A 61 6.30 -22.09 -16.81
N THR A 62 5.84 -22.67 -17.93
CA THR A 62 6.63 -22.80 -19.18
C THR A 62 7.31 -21.51 -19.66
N PRO A 63 6.65 -20.32 -19.68
CA PRO A 63 7.30 -19.10 -20.13
C PRO A 63 8.50 -18.71 -19.25
N LEU A 64 8.34 -18.82 -17.92
CA LEU A 64 9.40 -18.52 -16.97
C LEU A 64 10.55 -19.53 -17.07
N GLN A 65 10.22 -20.81 -17.25
CA GLN A 65 11.22 -21.86 -17.43
C GLN A 65 12.09 -21.59 -18.66
N SER A 66 11.48 -21.28 -19.81
CA SER A 66 12.20 -20.98 -21.05
C SER A 66 13.09 -19.72 -20.94
N ALA A 67 12.54 -18.66 -20.33
CA ALA A 67 13.29 -17.41 -20.11
C ALA A 67 14.48 -17.63 -19.17
N ALA A 68 14.28 -18.37 -18.08
CA ALA A 68 15.33 -18.69 -17.11
C ALA A 68 16.47 -19.51 -17.76
N GLU A 69 16.15 -20.52 -18.56
CA GLU A 69 17.15 -21.32 -19.28
C GLU A 69 17.99 -20.44 -20.22
N THR A 70 17.32 -19.60 -21.02
CA THR A 70 17.99 -18.73 -21.99
C THR A 70 18.88 -17.70 -21.29
N ALA A 71 18.42 -17.15 -20.17
CA ALA A 71 19.16 -16.16 -19.38
C ALA A 71 20.43 -16.72 -18.72
N ARG A 72 20.60 -18.05 -18.61
CA ARG A 72 21.88 -18.66 -18.18
C ARG A 72 23.02 -18.26 -19.09
N SER A 73 22.76 -17.92 -20.35
CA SER A 73 23.80 -17.42 -21.27
C SER A 73 24.38 -16.07 -20.84
N LEU A 74 23.66 -15.31 -20.00
CA LEU A 74 23.94 -13.92 -19.61
C LEU A 74 24.03 -12.96 -20.81
N LYS A 75 23.45 -13.33 -21.97
CA LYS A 75 23.38 -12.43 -23.13
C LYS A 75 22.36 -11.32 -22.87
N PRO A 76 22.60 -10.09 -23.36
CA PRO A 76 21.74 -8.95 -23.03
C PRO A 76 20.25 -9.16 -23.26
N GLN A 77 19.86 -9.64 -24.45
CA GLN A 77 18.45 -9.91 -24.76
C GLN A 77 17.81 -10.94 -23.81
N ALA A 78 18.55 -12.00 -23.48
CA ALA A 78 18.04 -13.04 -22.59
C ALA A 78 17.83 -12.54 -21.15
N LEU A 79 18.72 -11.65 -20.68
CA LEU A 79 18.56 -10.97 -19.39
C LEU A 79 17.38 -10.00 -19.40
N TYR A 80 17.19 -9.27 -20.51
CA TYR A 80 16.05 -8.37 -20.69
C TYR A 80 14.73 -9.14 -20.64
N ASP A 81 14.59 -10.20 -21.45
CA ASP A 81 13.37 -11.00 -21.55
C ASP A 81 12.99 -11.63 -20.20
N LEU A 82 13.97 -12.17 -19.47
CA LEU A 82 13.73 -12.71 -18.14
C LEU A 82 13.37 -11.61 -17.13
N GLY A 83 14.09 -10.48 -17.13
CA GLY A 83 13.83 -9.37 -16.24
C GLY A 83 12.42 -8.80 -16.41
N TYR A 84 12.03 -8.54 -17.66
CA TYR A 84 10.69 -8.11 -18.03
C TYR A 84 9.62 -9.11 -17.57
N LEU A 85 9.80 -10.41 -17.87
CA LEU A 85 8.85 -11.44 -17.46
C LEU A 85 8.71 -11.55 -15.93
N LEU A 86 9.80 -11.40 -15.18
CA LEU A 86 9.76 -11.42 -13.72
C LEU A 86 8.97 -10.24 -13.15
N ILE A 87 9.05 -9.06 -13.78
CA ILE A 87 8.20 -7.92 -13.41
C ILE A 87 6.73 -8.26 -13.66
N GLU A 88 6.39 -8.76 -14.85
CA GLU A 88 5.01 -9.12 -15.21
C GLU A 88 4.41 -10.18 -14.27
N LEU A 89 5.23 -11.13 -13.81
CA LEU A 89 4.84 -12.16 -12.84
C LEU A 89 4.77 -11.67 -11.38
N GLY A 90 4.99 -10.38 -11.12
CA GLY A 90 4.95 -9.82 -9.77
C GLY A 90 6.16 -10.20 -8.91
N LEU A 91 7.31 -10.47 -9.54
CA LEU A 91 8.58 -10.79 -8.88
C LEU A 91 9.65 -9.70 -9.14
N PRO A 92 9.33 -8.39 -8.97
CA PRO A 92 10.23 -7.30 -9.34
C PRO A 92 11.57 -7.36 -8.59
N GLN A 93 11.57 -7.74 -7.31
CA GLN A 93 12.80 -7.86 -6.52
C GLN A 93 13.78 -8.91 -7.08
N VAL A 94 13.27 -9.95 -7.75
CA VAL A 94 14.10 -10.98 -8.40
C VAL A 94 14.62 -10.48 -9.74
N ALA A 95 13.87 -9.61 -10.42
CA ALA A 95 14.30 -8.94 -11.65
C ALA A 95 15.46 -7.96 -11.42
N ILE A 96 15.52 -7.28 -10.27
CA ILE A 96 16.53 -6.26 -9.96
C ILE A 96 17.98 -6.72 -10.23
N PRO A 97 18.49 -7.84 -9.68
CA PRO A 97 19.87 -8.24 -9.93
C PRO A 97 20.14 -8.60 -11.40
N ILE A 98 19.13 -9.12 -12.12
CA ILE A 98 19.22 -9.49 -13.55
C ILE A 98 19.27 -8.23 -14.43
N LEU A 99 18.36 -7.29 -14.22
CA LEU A 99 18.30 -6.02 -14.93
C LEU A 99 19.46 -5.10 -14.52
N GLY A 100 19.92 -5.17 -13.27
CA GLY A 100 21.12 -4.49 -12.79
C GLY A 100 22.38 -4.98 -13.50
N ARG A 101 22.51 -6.30 -13.72
CA ARG A 101 23.57 -6.88 -14.55
C ARG A 101 23.51 -6.36 -15.99
N LEU A 102 22.33 -6.34 -16.59
CA LEU A 102 22.11 -5.85 -17.94
C LEU A 102 22.46 -4.37 -18.09
N ASN A 103 22.02 -3.52 -17.15
CA ASN A 103 22.30 -2.08 -17.15
C ASN A 103 23.81 -1.76 -17.05
N ARG A 104 24.62 -2.66 -16.49
CA ARG A 104 26.08 -2.48 -16.53
C ARG A 104 26.70 -2.77 -17.88
N ASP A 105 26.14 -3.70 -18.66
CA ASP A 105 26.61 -3.96 -20.03
C ASP A 105 26.10 -2.90 -21.00
N LEU A 106 24.89 -2.38 -20.78
CA LEU A 106 24.21 -1.42 -21.64
C LEU A 106 23.75 -0.19 -20.85
N PRO A 107 24.68 0.59 -20.26
CA PRO A 107 24.33 1.74 -19.43
C PRO A 107 23.63 2.82 -20.23
N GLY A 108 22.59 3.41 -19.66
CA GLY A 108 21.84 4.50 -20.28
C GLY A 108 20.95 4.09 -21.44
N GLN A 109 20.83 2.80 -21.75
CA GLN A 109 19.84 2.33 -22.70
C GLN A 109 18.44 2.50 -22.10
N SER A 110 17.61 3.35 -22.73
CA SER A 110 16.26 3.72 -22.29
C SER A 110 15.46 2.53 -21.75
N ALA A 111 15.24 1.50 -22.58
CA ALA A 111 14.44 0.33 -22.20
C ALA A 111 15.00 -0.40 -20.97
N VAL A 112 16.31 -0.49 -20.81
CA VAL A 112 16.93 -1.17 -19.66
C VAL A 112 16.74 -0.34 -18.38
N VAL A 113 16.92 0.98 -18.48
CA VAL A 113 16.74 1.89 -17.36
C VAL A 113 15.28 1.94 -16.92
N GLU A 114 14.34 1.97 -17.87
CA GLU A 114 12.89 1.96 -17.61
C GLU A 114 12.48 0.69 -16.84
N GLU A 115 12.86 -0.49 -17.32
CA GLU A 115 12.50 -1.75 -16.67
C GLU A 115 13.17 -1.89 -15.29
N LEU A 116 14.44 -1.48 -15.15
CA LEU A 116 15.12 -1.52 -13.85
C LEU A 116 14.50 -0.52 -12.86
N ALA A 117 14.12 0.69 -13.30
CA ALA A 117 13.41 1.65 -12.48
C ALA A 117 12.03 1.11 -12.05
N ALA A 118 11.29 0.47 -12.96
CA ALA A 118 10.01 -0.19 -12.66
C ALA A 118 10.19 -1.33 -11.64
N ALA A 119 11.25 -2.13 -11.75
CA ALA A 119 11.56 -3.18 -10.78
C ALA A 119 11.86 -2.60 -9.39
N PHE A 120 12.62 -1.50 -9.31
CA PHE A 120 12.86 -0.81 -8.06
C PHE A 120 11.57 -0.25 -7.46
N GLU A 121 10.76 0.46 -8.25
CA GLU A 121 9.49 1.07 -7.84
C GLU A 121 8.53 0.02 -7.28
N ARG A 122 8.29 -1.08 -8.00
CA ARG A 122 7.39 -2.16 -7.56
C ARG A 122 7.94 -2.94 -6.35
N SER A 123 9.21 -2.78 -6.02
CA SER A 123 9.84 -3.33 -4.82
C SER A 123 9.90 -2.33 -3.66
N GLY A 124 9.34 -1.12 -3.81
CA GLY A 124 9.40 -0.05 -2.81
C GLY A 124 10.80 0.60 -2.67
N LEU A 125 11.70 0.36 -3.61
CA LEU A 125 13.08 0.85 -3.62
C LEU A 125 13.18 2.18 -4.39
N HIS A 126 12.34 3.15 -4.02
CA HIS A 126 12.18 4.41 -4.75
C HIS A 126 13.46 5.25 -4.80
N ALA A 127 14.27 5.24 -3.73
CA ALA A 127 15.55 5.95 -3.71
C ALA A 127 16.52 5.39 -4.77
N GLN A 128 16.56 4.08 -4.95
CA GLN A 128 17.38 3.42 -5.97
C GLN A 128 16.90 3.74 -7.38
N ALA A 129 15.58 3.80 -7.61
CA ALA A 129 15.01 4.22 -8.89
C ALA A 129 15.38 5.68 -9.21
N ARG A 130 15.25 6.59 -8.23
CA ARG A 130 15.69 7.99 -8.34
C ARG A 130 17.17 8.08 -8.71
N ASP A 131 18.04 7.41 -7.95
CA ASP A 131 19.49 7.46 -8.15
C ASP A 131 19.90 6.91 -9.52
N LEU A 132 19.24 5.83 -9.98
CA LEU A 132 19.42 5.27 -11.31
C LEU A 132 19.09 6.30 -12.41
N LEU A 133 17.98 7.02 -12.29
CA LEU A 133 17.55 8.02 -13.28
C LEU A 133 18.44 9.26 -13.27
N LEU A 134 18.87 9.73 -12.09
CA LEU A 134 19.82 10.84 -11.96
C LEU A 134 21.19 10.51 -12.56
N ALA A 135 21.61 9.24 -12.50
CA ALA A 135 22.84 8.78 -13.14
C ALA A 135 22.76 8.77 -14.68
N ASN A 136 21.57 8.95 -15.28
CA ASN A 136 21.34 8.92 -16.72
C ASN A 136 20.66 10.21 -17.23
N PRO A 137 21.32 11.38 -17.10
CA PRO A 137 20.68 12.68 -17.33
C PRO A 137 20.19 12.88 -18.78
N ALA A 138 20.81 12.22 -19.76
CA ALA A 138 20.37 12.27 -21.16
C ALA A 138 18.93 11.76 -21.34
N LEU A 139 18.52 10.74 -20.57
CA LEU A 139 17.16 10.19 -20.64
C LEU A 139 16.11 11.16 -20.10
N LEU A 140 16.51 12.07 -19.19
CA LEU A 140 15.61 13.06 -18.60
C LEU A 140 15.16 14.14 -19.59
N ALA A 141 15.72 14.17 -20.81
CA ALA A 141 15.15 14.94 -21.91
C ALA A 141 13.75 14.43 -22.32
N HIS A 142 13.45 13.15 -22.04
CA HIS A 142 12.15 12.55 -22.30
C HIS A 142 11.19 12.71 -21.11
N PHE A 143 9.92 13.00 -21.42
CA PHE A 143 8.89 13.25 -20.41
C PHE A 143 8.75 12.10 -19.41
N TRP A 144 8.61 10.85 -19.87
CA TRP A 144 8.31 9.71 -19.00
C TRP A 144 9.43 9.40 -18.01
N HIS A 145 10.69 9.44 -18.44
CA HIS A 145 11.84 9.27 -17.54
C HIS A 145 11.89 10.35 -16.46
N ARG A 146 11.66 11.62 -16.85
CA ARG A 146 11.60 12.72 -15.89
C ARG A 146 10.42 12.59 -14.93
N TYR A 147 9.26 12.14 -15.42
CA TYR A 147 8.08 11.89 -14.59
C TYR A 147 8.34 10.78 -13.56
N ILE A 148 8.92 9.65 -13.99
CA ILE A 148 9.29 8.52 -13.11
C ILE A 148 10.31 9.00 -12.06
N LEU A 149 11.26 9.85 -12.43
CA LEU A 149 12.21 10.46 -11.49
C LEU A 149 11.48 11.30 -10.44
N CYS A 150 10.57 12.19 -10.86
CA CYS A 150 9.80 13.02 -9.92
C CYS A 150 9.01 12.17 -8.94
N PHE A 151 8.33 11.13 -9.44
CA PHE A 151 7.52 10.22 -8.61
C PHE A 151 8.39 9.45 -7.62
N ASN A 152 9.48 8.84 -8.07
CA ASN A 152 10.35 8.07 -7.19
C ASN A 152 11.14 8.96 -6.22
N ALA A 153 11.50 10.19 -6.60
CA ALA A 153 12.06 11.16 -5.66
C ALA A 153 11.06 11.49 -4.54
N LEU A 154 9.81 11.80 -4.90
CA LEU A 154 8.77 12.10 -3.92
C LEU A 154 8.47 10.89 -3.01
N SER A 155 8.32 9.71 -3.59
CA SER A 155 8.13 8.44 -2.87
C SER A 155 9.35 7.99 -2.06
N ALA A 156 10.49 8.67 -2.20
CA ALA A 156 11.68 8.51 -1.36
C ALA A 156 11.88 9.68 -0.36
N ALA A 157 10.87 10.53 -0.18
CA ALA A 157 10.90 11.75 0.63
C ALA A 157 11.93 12.80 0.16
N ASP A 158 12.42 12.70 -1.08
CA ASP A 158 13.30 13.70 -1.70
C ASP A 158 12.48 14.76 -2.43
N ILE A 159 11.85 15.61 -1.63
CA ILE A 159 10.98 16.69 -2.08
C ILE A 159 11.76 17.67 -2.98
N GLY A 160 13.03 17.93 -2.68
CA GLY A 160 13.87 18.85 -3.44
C GLY A 160 14.04 18.41 -4.89
N VAL A 161 14.48 17.16 -5.11
CA VAL A 161 14.63 16.58 -6.45
C VAL A 161 13.28 16.51 -7.16
N ALA A 162 12.21 16.13 -6.45
CA ALA A 162 10.88 16.06 -7.05
C ALA A 162 10.41 17.43 -7.58
N ILE A 163 10.58 18.51 -6.80
CA ILE A 163 10.18 19.88 -7.20
C ILE A 163 11.03 20.37 -8.38
N GLU A 164 12.36 20.21 -8.29
CA GLU A 164 13.29 20.65 -9.33
C GLU A 164 12.94 20.04 -10.68
N HIS A 165 12.77 18.71 -10.73
CA HIS A 165 12.51 18.01 -11.98
C HIS A 165 11.07 18.18 -12.46
N ALA A 166 10.09 18.37 -11.57
CA ALA A 166 8.71 18.61 -11.96
C ALA A 166 8.53 19.95 -12.68
N ALA A 167 9.33 20.96 -12.35
CA ALA A 167 9.32 22.25 -13.04
C ALA A 167 9.72 22.16 -14.52
N ALA A 168 10.48 21.12 -14.89
CA ALA A 168 10.94 20.86 -16.25
C ALA A 168 10.08 19.84 -17.03
N LEU A 169 8.94 19.41 -16.49
CA LEU A 169 7.98 18.55 -17.22
C LEU A 169 7.24 19.35 -18.30
N HIS A 170 7.39 18.92 -19.55
CA HIS A 170 6.74 19.52 -20.71
C HIS A 170 5.93 18.43 -21.44
N PRO A 171 4.60 18.36 -21.23
CA PRO A 171 3.78 17.32 -21.82
C PRO A 171 3.58 17.56 -23.33
N ALA A 172 3.74 16.52 -24.14
CA ALA A 172 3.48 16.55 -25.58
C ALA A 172 2.08 16.08 -25.97
N ASP A 173 1.38 15.37 -25.07
CA ASP A 173 0.07 14.77 -25.30
C ASP A 173 -0.81 14.79 -24.05
N ALA A 174 -2.06 14.33 -24.18
CA ALA A 174 -3.04 14.33 -23.11
C ALA A 174 -2.68 13.38 -21.95
N ALA A 175 -2.06 12.24 -22.24
CA ALA A 175 -1.65 11.28 -21.20
C ALA A 175 -0.52 11.86 -20.35
N GLN A 176 0.45 12.52 -20.98
CA GLN A 176 1.52 13.26 -20.31
C GLN A 176 0.97 14.44 -19.52
N ALA A 177 0.00 15.19 -20.06
CA ALA A 177 -0.64 16.29 -19.33
C ALA A 177 -1.37 15.81 -18.07
N HIS A 178 -2.06 14.66 -18.16
CA HIS A 178 -2.70 14.03 -17.01
C HIS A 178 -1.66 13.58 -15.97
N ALA A 179 -0.59 12.91 -16.39
CA ALA A 179 0.50 12.51 -15.48
C ALA A 179 1.14 13.73 -14.78
N MET A 180 1.46 14.80 -15.53
CA MET A 180 1.98 16.03 -14.96
C MET A 180 1.02 16.66 -13.95
N THR A 181 -0.28 16.64 -14.24
CA THR A 181 -1.31 17.13 -13.30
C THR A 181 -1.29 16.35 -12.00
N ARG A 182 -1.23 15.01 -12.05
CA ARG A 182 -1.10 14.17 -10.84
C ARG A 182 0.14 14.54 -10.02
N MET A 183 1.29 14.70 -10.68
CA MET A 183 2.53 15.10 -10.02
C MET A 183 2.40 16.47 -9.32
N ARG A 184 1.85 17.46 -10.02
CA ARG A 184 1.62 18.79 -9.46
C ARG A 184 0.68 18.74 -8.26
N THR A 185 -0.41 17.99 -8.33
CA THR A 185 -1.34 17.82 -7.22
C THR A 185 -0.64 17.24 -5.98
N MET A 186 0.23 16.24 -6.13
CA MET A 186 1.00 15.71 -4.99
C MET A 186 1.97 16.76 -4.42
N LEU A 187 2.70 17.49 -5.26
CA LEU A 187 3.62 18.54 -4.82
C LEU A 187 2.90 19.76 -4.21
N ASP A 188 1.70 20.07 -4.65
CA ASP A 188 0.88 21.12 -4.04
C ASP A 188 0.44 20.72 -2.63
N ARG A 189 0.13 19.43 -2.39
CA ARG A 189 -0.15 18.93 -1.04
C ARG A 189 1.07 19.00 -0.13
N VAL A 190 2.28 18.72 -0.65
CA VAL A 190 3.53 18.88 0.12
C VAL A 190 3.65 20.29 0.70
N ARG A 191 3.20 21.32 -0.04
CA ARG A 191 3.24 22.72 0.42
C ARG A 191 2.13 23.08 1.41
N GLN A 192 1.07 22.29 1.50
CA GLN A 192 -0.13 22.59 2.28
C GLN A 192 -0.15 21.87 3.64
N VAL A 193 0.54 20.74 3.75
CA VAL A 193 0.65 20.02 5.02
C VAL A 193 1.48 20.83 6.01
N ASP A 194 0.99 20.92 7.24
CA ASP A 194 1.69 21.60 8.35
C ASP A 194 2.51 20.55 9.11
N SER A 195 3.52 20.02 8.42
CA SER A 195 4.42 18.96 8.90
C SER A 195 5.76 19.07 8.19
N ASP A 196 6.82 18.54 8.81
CA ASP A 196 8.14 18.41 8.19
C ASP A 196 8.20 17.28 7.15
N LEU A 197 7.13 16.49 7.01
CA LEU A 197 7.07 15.31 6.17
C LEU A 197 8.27 14.38 6.38
N SER A 198 8.67 14.19 7.64
CA SER A 198 9.71 13.22 7.97
C SER A 198 9.40 11.84 7.39
N PRO A 199 10.40 10.97 7.18
CA PRO A 199 10.17 9.59 6.70
C PRO A 199 9.26 8.74 7.60
N ASN A 200 8.90 9.23 8.79
CA ASN A 200 8.00 8.56 9.74
C ASN A 200 6.61 9.24 9.83
N ASP A 201 6.38 10.35 9.12
CA ASP A 201 5.10 11.05 9.11
C ASP A 201 4.09 10.34 8.20
N LEU A 202 3.54 9.22 8.68
CA LEU A 202 2.57 8.43 7.95
C LEU A 202 1.34 9.25 7.53
N ARG A 203 0.84 10.12 8.40
CA ARG A 203 -0.38 10.87 8.11
C ARG A 203 -0.15 11.90 7.02
N GLY A 204 0.92 12.69 7.13
CA GLY A 204 1.26 13.68 6.11
C GLY A 204 1.53 13.04 4.76
N TRP A 205 2.31 11.95 4.73
CA TRP A 205 2.58 11.22 3.50
C TRP A 205 1.36 10.53 2.90
N HIS A 206 0.47 9.97 3.72
CA HIS A 206 -0.79 9.41 3.24
C HIS A 206 -1.65 10.48 2.55
N PHE A 207 -1.71 11.69 3.12
CA PHE A 207 -2.40 12.80 2.49
C PHE A 207 -1.72 13.26 1.19
N VAL A 208 -0.40 13.44 1.19
CA VAL A 208 0.36 13.86 0.00
C VAL A 208 0.15 12.89 -1.16
N MET A 209 0.40 11.60 -0.91
CA MET A 209 0.39 10.57 -1.94
C MET A 209 -1.03 10.21 -2.38
N ASN A 210 -1.94 10.04 -1.43
CA ASN A 210 -3.28 9.48 -1.69
C ASN A 210 -4.40 10.50 -1.62
N GLY A 211 -4.12 11.76 -1.29
CA GLY A 211 -5.16 12.81 -1.16
C GLY A 211 -6.24 12.47 -0.13
N SER A 212 -5.91 11.61 0.84
CA SER A 212 -6.84 10.96 1.76
C SER A 212 -6.46 11.31 3.20
N VAL A 213 -7.47 11.49 4.05
CA VAL A 213 -7.27 11.88 5.46
C VAL A 213 -7.27 10.62 6.34
N LEU A 214 -6.14 10.35 6.99
CA LEU A 214 -6.00 9.26 7.96
C LEU A 214 -6.39 9.73 9.37
N LEU A 215 -7.50 9.20 9.89
CA LEU A 215 -8.10 9.66 11.14
C LEU A 215 -7.29 9.24 12.36
N HIS A 216 -6.70 8.04 12.37
CA HIS A 216 -6.05 7.47 13.55
C HIS A 216 -4.75 6.73 13.17
N LEU A 217 -3.71 6.94 13.99
CA LEU A 217 -2.44 6.22 13.89
C LEU A 217 -2.35 5.17 15.01
N SER A 218 -1.82 3.99 14.69
CA SER A 218 -1.43 3.01 15.71
C SER A 218 -0.42 3.63 16.69
N PRO A 219 -0.66 3.55 18.01
CA PRO A 219 0.34 3.95 19.00
C PRO A 219 1.45 2.89 19.15
N TYR A 220 1.29 1.70 18.56
CA TYR A 220 2.20 0.57 18.70
C TYR A 220 3.07 0.36 17.45
N GLY A 221 4.25 -0.21 17.67
CA GLY A 221 5.16 -0.65 16.60
C GLY A 221 5.75 0.50 15.78
N PHE A 222 5.72 1.74 16.30
CA PHE A 222 6.25 2.91 15.60
C PHE A 222 7.75 2.72 15.29
N ASP A 223 8.53 2.37 16.31
CA ASP A 223 9.97 2.08 16.20
C ASP A 223 10.27 0.68 15.62
N GLU A 224 9.24 -0.15 15.43
CA GLU A 224 9.33 -1.50 14.87
C GLU A 224 8.97 -1.54 13.38
N GLY A 225 8.98 -0.37 12.72
CA GLY A 225 8.78 -0.25 11.29
C GLY A 225 7.32 -0.30 10.84
N MET A 226 6.35 -0.16 11.73
CA MET A 226 4.93 -0.02 11.36
C MET A 226 4.51 1.44 11.17
N HIS A 227 5.21 2.37 11.84
CA HIS A 227 5.06 3.83 11.69
C HIS A 227 3.60 4.32 11.76
N GLY A 228 2.79 3.78 12.68
CA GLY A 228 1.39 4.16 12.83
C GLY A 228 0.38 3.29 12.06
N ARG A 229 0.82 2.20 11.43
CA ARG A 229 -0.05 1.16 10.86
C ARG A 229 -0.25 -0.02 11.84
N TYR A 230 -1.37 -0.72 11.74
CA TYR A 230 -1.62 -1.94 12.53
C TYR A 230 -1.24 -3.21 11.74
N CYS A 231 -0.22 -3.95 12.17
CA CYS A 231 0.09 -5.25 11.56
C CYS A 231 -1.05 -6.27 11.78
N TYR A 232 -1.55 -6.33 13.01
CA TYR A 232 -2.64 -7.18 13.43
C TYR A 232 -3.48 -6.42 14.45
N LEU A 233 -4.79 -6.35 14.24
CA LEU A 233 -5.71 -5.66 15.14
C LEU A 233 -6.99 -6.48 15.33
N VAL A 234 -7.37 -6.66 16.59
CA VAL A 234 -8.74 -6.99 16.97
C VAL A 234 -9.44 -5.67 17.27
N ASP A 235 -10.37 -5.26 16.43
CA ASP A 235 -11.07 -3.99 16.59
C ASP A 235 -12.06 -4.06 17.78
N THR A 236 -12.47 -2.90 18.27
CA THR A 236 -13.35 -2.76 19.44
C THR A 236 -14.42 -1.69 19.20
N ALA A 237 -15.52 -1.74 19.95
CA ALA A 237 -16.58 -0.74 19.82
C ALA A 237 -16.08 0.67 20.20
N GLU A 238 -15.17 0.73 21.18
CA GLU A 238 -14.51 1.93 21.69
C GLU A 238 -13.58 2.55 20.63
N ALA A 239 -12.76 1.73 19.96
CA ALA A 239 -11.91 2.22 18.88
C ALA A 239 -12.70 2.71 17.66
N ILE A 240 -13.79 2.01 17.31
CA ILE A 240 -14.72 2.46 16.26
C ILE A 240 -15.37 3.78 16.67
N HIS A 241 -15.90 3.90 17.89
CA HIS A 241 -16.51 5.12 18.41
C HIS A 241 -15.55 6.31 18.29
N ARG A 242 -14.33 6.15 18.81
CA ARG A 242 -13.28 7.19 18.74
C ARG A 242 -13.07 7.68 17.32
N ASP A 243 -12.87 6.77 16.37
CA ASP A 243 -12.55 7.17 14.99
C ASP A 243 -13.75 7.82 14.29
N LEU A 244 -14.98 7.39 14.59
CA LEU A 244 -16.21 8.03 14.10
C LEU A 244 -16.41 9.43 14.71
N THR A 245 -16.12 9.62 15.99
CA THR A 245 -16.17 10.93 16.65
C THR A 245 -15.11 11.88 16.08
N ARG A 246 -13.91 11.38 15.75
CA ARG A 246 -12.87 12.16 15.06
C ARG A 246 -13.32 12.59 13.67
N LEU A 247 -13.94 11.68 12.90
CA LEU A 247 -14.54 12.02 11.61
C LEU A 247 -15.63 13.09 11.76
N ALA A 248 -16.59 12.89 12.66
CA ALA A 248 -17.67 13.85 12.90
C ALA A 248 -17.12 15.24 13.25
N THR A 249 -16.09 15.28 14.10
CA THR A 249 -15.39 16.51 14.46
C THR A 249 -14.76 17.19 13.23
N ALA A 250 -14.08 16.44 12.37
CA ALA A 250 -13.46 16.97 11.15
C ALA A 250 -14.51 17.47 10.13
N LEU A 251 -15.62 16.74 9.94
CA LEU A 251 -16.72 17.14 9.06
C LEU A 251 -17.40 18.42 9.56
N ASN A 252 -17.63 18.53 10.87
CA ASN A 252 -18.18 19.75 11.46
C ASN A 252 -17.23 20.94 11.31
N ALA A 253 -15.94 20.75 11.56
CA ALA A 253 -14.93 21.80 11.46
C ALA A 253 -14.70 22.32 10.03
N THR A 254 -15.12 21.56 9.02
CA THR A 254 -14.99 21.89 7.58
C THR A 254 -16.33 22.27 6.93
N GLY A 255 -17.45 22.18 7.66
CA GLY A 255 -18.78 22.38 7.11
C GLY A 255 -19.20 21.31 6.08
N ALA A 256 -18.55 20.14 6.09
CA ALA A 256 -18.74 19.07 5.12
C ALA A 256 -19.66 17.94 5.62
N ARG A 257 -20.56 18.23 6.57
CA ARG A 257 -21.51 17.23 7.11
C ARG A 257 -22.38 16.68 5.97
N PRO A 258 -22.41 15.34 5.75
CA PRO A 258 -23.28 14.75 4.75
C PRO A 258 -24.75 14.91 5.15
N ASN A 259 -25.65 14.93 4.17
CA ASN A 259 -27.10 14.89 4.39
C ASN A 259 -27.68 13.47 4.38
N LEU A 260 -26.90 12.50 3.91
CA LEU A 260 -27.29 11.09 3.72
C LEU A 260 -26.04 10.21 3.82
N LEU A 261 -26.15 9.10 4.55
CA LEU A 261 -25.16 8.03 4.55
C LEU A 261 -25.69 6.82 3.78
N ARG A 262 -24.78 6.14 3.09
CA ARG A 262 -25.10 4.95 2.29
C ARG A 262 -24.17 3.82 2.71
N ALA A 263 -24.75 2.67 3.03
CA ALA A 263 -24.02 1.51 3.52
C ALA A 263 -24.09 0.36 2.51
N PRO A 264 -22.94 -0.25 2.13
CA PRO A 264 -22.90 -1.57 1.52
C PRO A 264 -23.69 -2.61 2.31
N ASP A 265 -23.98 -3.72 1.65
CA ASP A 265 -24.75 -4.86 2.18
C ASP A 265 -23.99 -5.73 3.19
N ASP A 266 -22.70 -5.51 3.40
CA ASP A 266 -21.95 -6.21 4.44
C ASP A 266 -22.30 -5.70 5.85
N ARG A 267 -22.39 -6.65 6.79
CA ARG A 267 -22.77 -6.39 8.19
C ARG A 267 -21.92 -5.31 8.85
N GLY A 268 -20.62 -5.29 8.59
CA GLY A 268 -19.71 -4.33 9.21
C GLY A 268 -20.01 -2.91 8.76
N SER A 269 -20.18 -2.70 7.45
CA SER A 269 -20.51 -1.40 6.90
C SER A 269 -21.86 -0.88 7.36
N GLN A 270 -22.88 -1.75 7.48
CA GLN A 270 -24.19 -1.39 8.05
C GLN A 270 -24.07 -0.92 9.51
N ILE A 271 -23.27 -1.61 10.32
CA ILE A 271 -23.02 -1.24 11.71
C ILE A 271 -22.31 0.12 11.81
N VAL A 272 -21.22 0.32 11.06
CA VAL A 272 -20.44 1.57 11.12
C VAL A 272 -21.26 2.75 10.58
N ALA A 273 -21.96 2.58 9.45
CA ALA A 273 -22.81 3.61 8.89
C ALA A 273 -23.97 3.97 9.84
N GLY A 274 -24.59 2.97 10.46
CA GLY A 274 -25.64 3.16 11.48
C GLY A 274 -25.15 3.95 12.69
N ALA A 275 -23.96 3.62 13.21
CA ALA A 275 -23.35 4.34 14.32
C ALA A 275 -23.01 5.78 13.94
N LEU A 276 -22.37 6.00 12.78
CA LEU A 276 -22.06 7.35 12.29
C LEU A 276 -23.33 8.17 12.04
N GLY A 277 -24.39 7.54 11.50
CA GLY A 277 -25.69 8.18 11.27
C GLY A 277 -26.35 8.67 12.54
N ARG A 278 -26.20 7.94 13.65
CA ARG A 278 -26.65 8.39 14.98
C ARG A 278 -25.81 9.54 15.52
N LEU A 279 -24.49 9.49 15.38
CA LEU A 279 -23.58 10.56 15.83
C LEU A 279 -23.77 11.87 15.05
N LEU A 280 -24.05 11.75 13.75
CA LEU A 280 -24.28 12.86 12.84
C LEU A 280 -25.76 13.18 12.63
N GLU A 281 -26.69 12.53 13.32
CA GLU A 281 -28.15 12.70 13.16
C GLU A 281 -28.60 12.75 11.68
N VAL A 282 -28.10 11.83 10.86
CA VAL A 282 -28.37 11.76 9.41
C VAL A 282 -28.95 10.40 9.04
N PRO A 283 -29.84 10.34 8.04
CA PRO A 283 -30.40 9.08 7.58
C PRO A 283 -29.32 8.17 6.99
N VAL A 284 -29.48 6.87 7.22
CA VAL A 284 -28.66 5.80 6.62
C VAL A 284 -29.56 4.97 5.72
N VAL A 285 -29.13 4.78 4.48
CA VAL A 285 -29.83 3.93 3.49
C VAL A 285 -28.88 2.88 2.93
N ALA A 286 -29.45 1.84 2.30
CA ALA A 286 -28.67 0.85 1.58
C ALA A 286 -27.98 1.47 0.35
N LEU A 287 -26.83 0.90 -0.04
CA LEU A 287 -26.16 1.22 -1.28
C LEU A 287 -26.87 0.50 -2.45
N ASP A 288 -27.71 1.22 -3.18
CA ASP A 288 -28.59 0.69 -4.23
C ASP A 288 -28.43 1.37 -5.61
N GLY A 289 -27.24 1.92 -5.90
CA GLY A 289 -26.98 2.61 -7.16
C GLY A 289 -27.47 4.07 -7.26
N GLY A 290 -28.09 4.62 -6.20
CA GLY A 290 -28.24 6.07 -6.03
C GLY A 290 -26.90 6.85 -6.16
N ARG A 291 -26.95 8.18 -6.23
CA ARG A 291 -25.76 9.05 -6.35
C ARG A 291 -25.64 10.06 -5.21
N GLY A 292 -24.41 10.35 -4.81
CA GLY A 292 -24.07 11.39 -3.83
C GLY A 292 -24.18 10.94 -2.37
N GLY A 293 -24.06 11.90 -1.46
CA GLY A 293 -23.98 11.64 -0.01
C GLY A 293 -22.60 11.12 0.40
N MET A 294 -22.54 10.38 1.51
CA MET A 294 -21.33 9.69 1.95
C MET A 294 -21.55 8.18 1.97
N ILE A 295 -20.70 7.44 1.26
CA ILE A 295 -20.63 5.98 1.35
C ILE A 295 -19.72 5.62 2.50
N VAL A 296 -20.20 4.78 3.42
CA VAL A 296 -19.48 4.39 4.63
C VAL A 296 -19.23 2.89 4.61
N THR A 297 -17.96 2.48 4.65
CA THR A 297 -17.56 1.08 4.67
C THR A 297 -16.82 0.72 5.96
N TYR A 298 -16.98 -0.52 6.45
CA TYR A 298 -16.11 -1.02 7.52
C TYR A 298 -14.71 -1.33 6.98
N ASP A 299 -14.65 -2.19 5.97
CA ASP A 299 -13.47 -2.52 5.19
C ASP A 299 -13.94 -2.80 3.76
N PRO A 300 -13.50 -2.04 2.74
CA PRO A 300 -13.89 -2.28 1.34
C PRO A 300 -13.67 -3.71 0.87
N ALA A 301 -12.66 -4.43 1.39
CA ALA A 301 -12.38 -5.81 1.00
C ALA A 301 -13.49 -6.81 1.41
N ARG A 302 -14.42 -6.40 2.28
CA ARG A 302 -15.55 -7.23 2.74
C ARG A 302 -16.85 -6.97 1.99
N ALA A 303 -16.90 -5.92 1.15
CA ALA A 303 -18.08 -5.60 0.37
C ALA A 303 -18.29 -6.62 -0.76
N THR A 304 -19.55 -6.82 -1.17
CA THR A 304 -19.89 -7.64 -2.33
C THR A 304 -19.38 -7.01 -3.64
N PRO A 305 -19.17 -7.80 -4.71
CA PRO A 305 -18.79 -7.27 -6.02
C PRO A 305 -19.73 -6.17 -6.54
N GLU A 306 -21.03 -6.29 -6.28
CA GLU A 306 -22.06 -5.32 -6.65
C GLU A 306 -21.88 -4.00 -5.87
N SER A 307 -21.69 -4.09 -4.56
CA SER A 307 -21.38 -2.94 -3.70
C SER A 307 -20.07 -2.25 -4.12
N LEU A 308 -19.03 -3.03 -4.42
CA LEU A 308 -17.74 -2.51 -4.92
C LEU A 308 -17.90 -1.74 -6.23
N THR A 309 -18.67 -2.28 -7.17
CA THR A 309 -18.99 -1.60 -8.43
C THR A 309 -19.67 -0.25 -8.17
N CYS A 310 -20.67 -0.23 -7.28
CA CYS A 310 -21.36 1.02 -6.90
C CYS A 310 -20.39 2.03 -6.26
N ILE A 311 -19.49 1.58 -5.38
CA ILE A 311 -18.45 2.42 -4.75
C ILE A 311 -17.53 3.03 -5.81
N GLU A 312 -17.10 2.25 -6.79
CA GLU A 312 -16.16 2.68 -7.84
C GLU A 312 -16.79 3.68 -8.84
N GLU A 313 -18.08 3.52 -9.15
CA GLU A 313 -18.78 4.33 -10.15
C GLU A 313 -19.30 5.67 -9.61
N ASP A 314 -19.67 5.76 -8.33
CA ASP A 314 -20.22 6.98 -7.73
C ASP A 314 -19.13 7.97 -7.27
N ARG A 315 -18.53 8.68 -8.23
CA ARG A 315 -17.55 9.75 -7.98
C ARG A 315 -18.13 11.03 -7.38
N SER A 316 -19.45 11.11 -7.20
CA SER A 316 -20.11 12.25 -6.55
C SER A 316 -20.27 12.07 -5.05
N ALA A 317 -20.24 10.83 -4.55
CA ALA A 317 -20.27 10.54 -3.12
C ALA A 317 -18.88 10.71 -2.50
N THR A 318 -18.82 11.15 -1.25
CA THR A 318 -17.60 11.00 -0.43
C THR A 318 -17.51 9.56 0.07
N LEU A 319 -16.34 8.93 0.01
CA LEU A 319 -16.09 7.60 0.54
C LEU A 319 -15.33 7.72 1.88
N MET A 320 -15.89 7.09 2.91
CA MET A 320 -15.22 6.87 4.17
C MET A 320 -15.11 5.37 4.43
N SER A 321 -13.90 4.93 4.78
CA SER A 321 -13.67 3.56 5.24
C SER A 321 -13.14 3.58 6.67
N ARG A 322 -13.76 2.82 7.57
CA ARG A 322 -13.27 2.62 8.94
C ARG A 322 -11.86 2.04 8.96
N ALA A 323 -11.56 1.14 8.03
CA ALA A 323 -10.27 0.49 7.89
C ALA A 323 -9.92 0.28 6.41
N ALA A 324 -8.64 0.37 6.08
CA ALA A 324 -8.14 0.03 4.75
C ALA A 324 -6.87 -0.83 4.86
N CYS A 325 -6.82 -1.90 4.07
CA CYS A 325 -5.67 -2.78 4.01
C CYS A 325 -4.56 -2.15 3.15
N TRP A 326 -3.47 -1.66 3.73
CA TRP A 326 -2.44 -0.99 2.91
C TRP A 326 -1.66 -1.96 2.01
N THR A 327 -1.64 -3.25 2.36
CA THR A 327 -1.01 -4.29 1.52
C THR A 327 -1.92 -4.79 0.39
N GLN A 328 -3.21 -4.48 0.47
CA GLN A 328 -4.22 -4.79 -0.54
C GLN A 328 -5.18 -3.59 -0.64
N PRO A 329 -4.69 -2.45 -1.14
CA PRO A 329 -5.41 -1.20 -1.07
C PRO A 329 -6.72 -1.27 -1.85
N PRO A 330 -7.75 -0.51 -1.42
CA PRO A 330 -9.03 -0.48 -2.12
C PRO A 330 -8.88 0.12 -3.51
N ARG A 331 -9.67 -0.38 -4.46
CA ARG A 331 -9.68 0.09 -5.86
C ARG A 331 -10.05 1.57 -5.98
N ARG A 332 -11.01 2.02 -5.16
CA ARG A 332 -11.30 3.43 -4.95
C ARG A 332 -10.72 3.86 -3.60
N ILE A 333 -9.84 4.85 -3.62
CA ILE A 333 -9.25 5.40 -2.41
C ILE A 333 -10.31 6.23 -1.66
N PRO A 334 -10.56 5.96 -0.37
CA PRO A 334 -11.46 6.77 0.45
C PRO A 334 -10.90 8.17 0.70
N GLU A 335 -11.76 9.18 0.66
CA GLU A 335 -11.44 10.53 1.13
C GLU A 335 -11.06 10.53 2.62
N PHE A 336 -11.68 9.65 3.40
CA PHE A 336 -11.37 9.44 4.81
C PHE A 336 -11.10 7.96 5.10
N VAL A 337 -9.98 7.69 5.76
CA VAL A 337 -9.60 6.35 6.23
C VAL A 337 -9.45 6.40 7.75
N GLY A 338 -10.17 5.54 8.46
CA GLY A 338 -10.08 5.45 9.92
C GLY A 338 -8.68 5.02 10.37
N LEU A 339 -8.27 3.83 9.95
CA LEU A 339 -6.93 3.29 10.20
C LEU A 339 -6.41 2.47 9.01
N LEU A 340 -5.10 2.23 9.02
CA LEU A 340 -4.43 1.29 8.10
C LEU A 340 -4.13 -0.02 8.83
N HIS A 341 -4.53 -1.15 8.25
CA HIS A 341 -4.29 -2.49 8.80
C HIS A 341 -3.67 -3.44 7.77
N GLN A 342 -3.05 -4.52 8.23
CA GLN A 342 -2.71 -5.66 7.40
C GLN A 342 -3.65 -6.83 7.71
N VAL A 343 -3.81 -7.16 8.99
CA VAL A 343 -4.82 -8.11 9.46
C VAL A 343 -5.77 -7.41 10.43
N LEU A 344 -7.07 -7.51 10.16
CA LEU A 344 -8.13 -6.91 10.97
C LEU A 344 -9.22 -7.94 11.28
N ILE A 345 -9.52 -8.10 12.57
CA ILE A 345 -10.61 -8.93 13.04
C ILE A 345 -11.66 -8.02 13.66
N ALA A 346 -12.89 -8.07 13.14
CA ALA A 346 -13.96 -7.21 13.62
C ALA A 346 -14.46 -7.65 15.01
N PRO A 347 -15.11 -6.75 15.78
CA PRO A 347 -15.62 -7.10 17.11
C PRO A 347 -16.67 -8.21 17.08
N TRP A 348 -17.40 -8.33 15.97
CA TRP A 348 -18.46 -9.31 15.73
C TRP A 348 -17.99 -10.58 15.01
N ASP A 349 -16.73 -10.66 14.57
CA ASP A 349 -16.19 -11.85 13.92
C ASP A 349 -15.80 -12.93 14.94
N ALA A 350 -15.52 -14.14 14.45
CA ALA A 350 -14.91 -15.19 15.25
C ALA A 350 -13.48 -14.79 15.65
N GLN A 351 -13.09 -15.05 16.90
CA GLN A 351 -11.82 -14.60 17.48
C GLN A 351 -11.13 -15.73 18.21
N THR A 352 -9.83 -15.89 18.02
CA THR A 352 -9.01 -16.76 18.85
C THR A 352 -8.59 -15.99 20.10
N THR A 353 -9.02 -16.46 21.27
CA THR A 353 -8.63 -15.93 22.57
C THR A 353 -7.72 -16.93 23.27
N TYR A 354 -6.72 -16.45 24.02
CA TYR A 354 -5.85 -17.31 24.80
C TYR A 354 -6.28 -17.28 26.27
N GLN A 355 -6.45 -18.46 26.85
CA GLN A 355 -6.73 -18.61 28.28
C GLN A 355 -5.44 -18.41 29.10
N PRO A 356 -5.55 -18.19 30.43
CA PRO A 356 -4.36 -18.02 31.29
C PRO A 356 -3.37 -19.20 31.27
N ASP A 357 -3.84 -20.39 30.90
CA ASP A 357 -3.01 -21.60 30.73
C ASP A 357 -2.31 -21.71 29.37
N GLY A 358 -2.47 -20.69 28.50
CA GLY A 358 -1.90 -20.63 27.16
C GLY A 358 -2.71 -21.39 26.10
N THR A 359 -3.84 -22.01 26.45
CA THR A 359 -4.68 -22.71 25.47
C THR A 359 -5.44 -21.71 24.59
N ALA A 360 -5.41 -21.96 23.28
CA ALA A 360 -6.16 -21.18 22.30
C ALA A 360 -7.62 -21.67 22.27
N GLN A 361 -8.57 -20.77 22.49
CA GLN A 361 -9.99 -21.02 22.38
C GLN A 361 -10.59 -20.13 21.30
N LEU A 362 -11.29 -20.75 20.34
CA LEU A 362 -12.06 -20.03 19.34
C LEU A 362 -13.39 -19.56 19.93
N ARG A 363 -13.56 -18.24 20.04
CA ARG A 363 -14.85 -17.60 20.27
C ARG A 363 -15.59 -17.50 18.92
N PRO A 364 -16.83 -18.01 18.81
CA PRO A 364 -17.59 -17.90 17.57
C PRO A 364 -17.93 -16.43 17.26
N ALA A 365 -18.29 -16.18 16.00
CA ALA A 365 -18.83 -14.88 15.58
C ALA A 365 -20.09 -14.53 16.38
N SER A 366 -20.28 -13.24 16.65
CA SER A 366 -21.42 -12.77 17.42
C SER A 366 -22.72 -12.92 16.64
N ALA A 367 -23.75 -13.48 17.27
CA ALA A 367 -25.10 -13.58 16.75
C ALA A 367 -25.97 -12.34 17.04
N GLU A 368 -25.42 -11.34 17.75
CA GLU A 368 -26.16 -10.11 18.09
C GLU A 368 -26.53 -9.31 16.83
N PRO A 369 -27.74 -8.74 16.73
CA PRO A 369 -28.14 -7.97 15.55
C PRO A 369 -27.30 -6.69 15.39
N GLU A 370 -27.30 -6.11 14.18
CA GLU A 370 -26.57 -4.88 13.85
C GLU A 370 -26.94 -3.73 14.79
N ALA A 371 -28.23 -3.62 15.15
CA ALA A 371 -28.74 -2.61 16.08
C ALA A 371 -28.05 -2.65 17.45
N HIS A 372 -27.73 -3.84 17.95
CA HIS A 372 -26.99 -4.00 19.21
C HIS A 372 -25.60 -3.39 19.11
N TRP A 373 -24.88 -3.67 18.02
CA TRP A 373 -23.53 -3.13 17.81
C TRP A 373 -23.53 -1.63 17.55
N ILE A 374 -24.51 -1.12 16.80
CA ILE A 374 -24.71 0.32 16.59
C ILE A 374 -24.88 1.03 17.95
N GLU A 375 -25.76 0.51 18.81
CA GLU A 375 -25.98 1.09 20.14
C GLU A 375 -24.72 1.00 20.99
N ARG A 376 -24.04 -0.16 21.01
CA ARG A 376 -22.80 -0.36 21.74
C ARG A 376 -21.69 0.60 21.30
N ILE A 377 -21.54 0.85 20.00
CA ILE A 377 -20.56 1.82 19.48
C ILE A 377 -20.96 3.24 19.89
N VAL A 378 -22.22 3.63 19.75
CA VAL A 378 -22.67 4.99 20.10
C VAL A 378 -22.55 5.27 21.61
N GLN A 379 -22.82 4.26 22.44
CA GLN A 379 -22.74 4.35 23.90
C GLN A 379 -21.36 4.04 24.47
N ALA A 380 -20.42 3.55 23.66
CA ALA A 380 -19.04 3.38 24.08
C ALA A 380 -18.56 4.76 24.53
N ALA A 381 -18.51 4.96 25.84
CA ALA A 381 -17.92 6.16 26.39
C ALA A 381 -16.49 6.24 25.88
N ASP A 382 -15.94 7.46 25.78
CA ASP A 382 -14.50 7.66 25.91
C ASP A 382 -14.10 7.27 27.35
N HIS A 383 -14.27 5.99 27.71
CA HIS A 383 -13.41 5.34 28.67
C HIS A 383 -12.06 5.25 27.96
N THR A 384 -11.37 6.39 27.81
CA THR A 384 -9.92 6.36 27.89
C THR A 384 -9.70 5.75 29.27
N PRO A 385 -9.24 4.49 29.41
CA PRO A 385 -8.56 4.17 30.64
C PRO A 385 -7.43 5.21 30.77
N ALA A 386 -6.79 5.32 31.92
CA ALA A 386 -5.43 5.88 31.93
C ALA A 386 -4.47 4.96 31.14
N SER A 387 -4.85 4.53 29.93
CA SER A 387 -4.03 3.84 28.97
C SER A 387 -3.03 4.86 28.46
N PRO A 388 -1.73 4.51 28.39
CA PRO A 388 -0.72 5.34 27.77
C PRO A 388 -0.95 5.58 26.26
N ASP A 389 -2.05 5.08 25.68
CA ASP A 389 -2.49 5.33 24.31
C ASP A 389 -3.02 6.77 24.14
N VAL A 390 -2.11 7.75 24.26
CA VAL A 390 -2.40 9.12 23.85
C VAL A 390 -2.72 9.09 22.37
N CYS A 391 -4.00 9.22 22.03
CA CYS A 391 -4.41 9.37 20.66
C CYS A 391 -3.71 10.58 20.06
N ASP A 392 -3.25 10.44 18.83
CA ASP A 392 -2.59 11.52 18.15
C ASP A 392 -3.53 12.76 18.02
N PRO A 393 -2.98 13.98 17.97
CA PRO A 393 -3.79 15.20 18.02
C PRO A 393 -4.84 15.30 16.91
N ILE A 394 -6.10 15.54 17.29
CA ILE A 394 -7.22 15.77 16.36
C ILE A 394 -7.00 17.01 15.46
N SER A 395 -6.19 17.97 15.91
CA SER A 395 -5.85 19.19 15.16
C SER A 395 -5.24 18.87 13.79
N SER A 396 -4.37 17.86 13.71
CA SER A 396 -3.75 17.44 12.45
C SER A 396 -4.79 16.86 11.48
N VAL A 397 -5.77 16.10 11.98
CA VAL A 397 -6.85 15.57 11.15
C VAL A 397 -7.75 16.69 10.64
N ILE A 398 -8.13 17.65 11.50
CA ILE A 398 -8.93 18.81 11.11
C ILE A 398 -8.18 19.66 10.06
N HIS A 399 -6.88 19.86 10.24
CA HIS A 399 -6.04 20.58 9.28
C HIS A 399 -6.12 19.94 7.89
N LEU A 400 -5.86 18.63 7.80
CA LEU A 400 -5.89 17.92 6.51
C LEU A 400 -7.30 17.86 5.91
N ALA A 401 -8.35 17.73 6.72
CA ALA A 401 -9.72 17.78 6.24
C ALA A 401 -10.06 19.14 5.59
N ARG A 402 -9.51 20.25 6.11
CA ARG A 402 -9.68 21.60 5.52
C ARG A 402 -9.02 21.76 4.16
N LEU A 403 -7.95 21.00 3.89
CA LEU A 403 -7.28 20.99 2.59
C LEU A 403 -8.11 20.29 1.49
N LYS A 404 -9.22 19.65 1.88
CA LYS A 404 -10.15 18.87 1.04
C LYS A 404 -9.47 17.65 0.42
N ALA A 405 -9.92 16.48 0.86
CA ALA A 405 -9.50 15.22 0.26
C ALA A 405 -9.80 15.22 -1.25
N SER A 406 -8.87 14.70 -2.04
CA SER A 406 -9.01 14.56 -3.49
C SER A 406 -8.22 13.33 -3.97
N PRO A 407 -8.71 12.12 -3.66
CA PRO A 407 -7.94 10.92 -3.91
C PRO A 407 -7.72 10.68 -5.41
N PRO A 408 -6.51 10.25 -5.84
CA PRO A 408 -6.28 9.82 -7.21
C PRO A 408 -6.90 8.43 -7.47
N ASP A 409 -6.83 7.98 -8.73
CA ASP A 409 -7.33 6.64 -9.13
C ASP A 409 -6.42 5.47 -8.72
N HIS A 410 -5.26 5.74 -8.12
CA HIS A 410 -4.26 4.72 -7.79
C HIS A 410 -3.64 4.99 -6.42
N TRP A 411 -3.61 3.95 -5.59
CA TRP A 411 -2.99 4.02 -4.26
C TRP A 411 -1.47 4.01 -4.38
N SER A 412 -0.81 4.85 -3.59
CA SER A 412 0.64 4.93 -3.46
C SER A 412 1.04 4.78 -2.00
N ASP A 413 1.98 3.88 -1.72
CA ASP A 413 2.43 3.60 -0.34
C ASP A 413 3.22 4.76 0.28
N GLY A 414 3.86 5.58 -0.56
CA GLY A 414 4.70 6.70 -0.14
C GLY A 414 6.03 6.26 0.49
N PRO A 415 6.79 7.21 1.07
CA PRO A 415 8.12 6.95 1.62
C PRO A 415 8.12 6.27 2.99
N VAL A 416 6.98 6.25 3.68
CA VAL A 416 6.90 5.66 5.03
C VAL A 416 6.86 4.15 4.91
N THR A 417 8.03 3.54 5.06
CA THR A 417 8.19 2.08 4.96
C THR A 417 7.28 1.34 5.94
N SER A 418 6.87 0.13 5.59
CA SER A 418 6.19 -0.77 6.53
C SER A 418 6.71 -2.18 6.42
N ASN A 419 6.79 -2.87 7.55
CA ASN A 419 6.95 -4.31 7.56
C ASN A 419 5.68 -4.97 7.01
N ARG A 420 5.85 -5.92 6.09
CA ARG A 420 4.77 -6.72 5.53
C ARG A 420 4.94 -8.16 6.03
N PHE A 421 3.96 -8.66 6.74
CA PHE A 421 3.93 -10.06 7.18
C PHE A 421 3.31 -10.91 6.06
N ALA A 422 4.14 -11.59 5.27
CA ALA A 422 3.69 -12.46 4.18
C ALA A 422 3.37 -13.87 4.68
#